data_AF-A0A1V1P993-F1
#
_entry.id   AF-A0A1V1P993-F1
#
_cell.length_a   1.000
_cell.length_b   1.000
_cell.length_c   1.000
_cell.angle_alpha   90.00
_cell.angle_beta   90.00
_cell.angle_gamma   90.00
#
_symmetry.space_group_name_H-M   'P 1'
#
loop_
_entity.id
_entity.type
_entity.pdbx_description
1 polymer ?
#
loop_
_entity_poly.entity_id
_entity_poly.type
_entity_poly.pdbx_seq_one_letter_code
_entity_poly.pdbx_strand_id
1 'polypeptide(L)'
;MNLMNNLKIGMRIYFIAILLNVLMMIIASIGIIKMGNIGNVLYDIAEIDIPLTRIITQMTVHQLEKAVYFERAMRNAAFLTDFQNHTARDSFNSAKESCVKQGRLFNENLEKAMKIPEHALQNAKNLQARQQFKDILDALKSINKEHHEVDKKMKKVFEMIDAKKLTGLNIKPIKLKMQKKTCFILLKNY
;
A
#
# COMPACT_ATOMS: atom_id res chain seq x y z
N MET A 1 47.35 25.52 30.68
CA MET A 1 47.16 24.22 31.36
C MET A 1 47.90 24.22 32.70
N ASN A 2 47.44 25.03 33.68
CA ASN A 2 48.08 25.16 35.01
C ASN A 2 47.06 25.33 36.16
N LEU A 3 45.76 25.09 35.90
CA LEU A 3 44.68 25.35 36.87
C LEU A 3 44.51 24.24 37.92
N MET A 4 45.00 23.03 37.65
CA MET A 4 44.80 21.84 38.50
C MET A 4 45.96 21.54 39.46
N ASN A 5 47.11 22.21 39.33
CA ASN A 5 48.32 21.84 40.07
C ASN A 5 48.32 22.33 41.54
N ASN A 6 47.50 23.33 41.90
CA ASN A 6 47.45 23.91 43.25
C ASN A 6 46.19 23.55 44.07
N LEU A 7 45.36 22.61 43.61
CA LEU A 7 44.13 22.22 44.29
C LEU A 7 44.35 21.06 45.28
N LYS A 8 43.80 21.19 46.50
CA LYS A 8 43.80 20.13 47.53
C LYS A 8 43.21 18.83 46.97
N ILE A 9 43.77 17.69 47.37
CA ILE A 9 43.40 16.35 46.88
C ILE A 9 41.89 16.09 46.99
N GLY A 10 41.23 16.52 48.07
CA GLY A 10 39.77 16.40 48.23
C GLY A 10 38.94 17.13 47.17
N MET A 11 39.41 18.28 46.67
CA MET A 11 38.72 19.05 45.63
C MET A 11 38.82 18.38 44.26
N ARG A 12 39.92 17.67 43.98
CA ARG A 12 40.08 16.88 42.75
C ARG A 12 39.09 15.72 42.70
N ILE A 13 38.88 15.04 43.83
CA ILE A 13 37.90 13.94 43.94
C ILE A 13 36.48 14.48 43.74
N TYR A 14 36.14 15.60 44.39
CA TYR A 14 34.83 16.23 44.26
C TYR A 14 34.55 16.70 42.83
N PHE A 15 35.57 17.25 42.15
CA PHE A 15 35.46 17.64 40.75
C PHE A 15 35.15 16.46 39.82
N ILE A 16 35.83 15.32 39.99
CA ILE A 16 35.56 14.11 39.20
C ILE A 16 34.14 13.58 39.47
N ALA A 17 33.70 13.58 40.74
CA ALA A 17 32.36 13.12 41.11
C ALA A 17 31.25 14.02 40.53
N ILE A 18 31.42 15.35 40.55
CA ILE A 18 30.49 16.29 39.91
C ILE A 18 30.49 16.08 38.40
N LEU A 19 31.67 15.99 37.79
CA LEU A 19 31.80 15.81 36.35
C LEU A 19 31.09 14.54 35.88
N LEU A 20 31.29 13.41 36.58
CA LEU A 20 30.59 12.15 36.30
C LEU A 20 29.06 12.28 36.45
N ASN A 21 28.57 12.98 37.48
CA ASN A 21 27.14 13.23 37.64
C ASN A 21 26.56 14.08 36.51
N VAL A 22 27.28 15.12 36.07
CA VAL A 22 26.86 15.97 34.94
C VAL A 22 26.80 15.14 33.65
N LEU A 23 27.83 14.34 33.37
CA LEU A 23 27.84 13.42 32.23
C LEU A 23 26.66 12.43 32.28
N MET A 24 26.32 11.91 33.45
CA MET A 24 25.19 11.00 33.63
C MET A 24 23.84 11.70 33.37
N MET A 25 23.67 12.95 33.85
CA MET A 25 22.49 13.76 33.54
C MET A 25 22.34 14.03 32.04
N ILE A 26 23.45 14.28 31.33
CA ILE A 26 23.42 14.51 29.88
C ILE A 26 22.95 13.25 29.15
N ILE A 27 23.51 12.08 29.50
CA ILE A 27 23.13 10.81 28.87
C ILE A 27 21.66 10.48 29.14
N ALA A 28 21.20 10.64 30.39
CA ALA A 28 19.80 10.43 30.76
C ALA A 28 18.86 11.34 29.94
N SER A 29 19.22 12.61 29.81
CA SER A 29 18.45 13.58 29.02
C SER A 29 18.37 13.20 27.55
N ILE A 30 19.49 12.79 26.94
CA ILE A 30 19.52 12.30 25.56
C ILE A 30 18.66 11.03 25.42
N GLY A 31 18.73 10.12 26.38
CA GLY A 31 17.92 8.90 26.42
C GLY A 31 16.42 9.18 26.38
N ILE A 32 15.95 10.12 27.22
CA ILE A 32 14.53 10.54 27.25
C ILE A 32 14.09 11.13 25.91
N ILE A 33 14.90 12.01 25.31
CA ILE A 33 14.60 12.62 24.00
C ILE A 33 14.53 11.55 22.91
N LYS A 34 15.48 10.60 22.91
CA LYS A 34 15.53 9.52 21.91
C LYS A 34 14.36 8.55 22.06
N MET A 35 13.96 8.20 23.29
CA MET A 35 12.77 7.39 23.54
C MET A 35 11.50 8.08 23.04
N GLY A 36 11.36 9.40 23.21
CA GLY A 36 10.25 10.16 22.65
C GLY A 36 10.17 10.07 21.12
N ASN A 37 11.33 10.15 20.43
CA ASN A 37 11.37 10.03 18.97
C ASN A 37 11.02 8.61 18.49
N ILE A 38 11.45 7.57 19.20
CA ILE A 38 11.07 6.17 18.90
C ILE A 38 9.55 5.99 19.03
N GLY A 39 8.95 6.60 20.05
CA GLY A 39 7.50 6.60 20.23
C GLY A 39 6.74 7.19 19.03
N ASN A 40 7.23 8.31 18.49
CA ASN A 40 6.65 8.93 17.31
C ASN A 40 6.77 8.05 16.06
N VAL A 41 7.91 7.37 15.86
CA VAL A 41 8.06 6.43 14.74
C VAL A 41 7.12 5.23 14.89
N LEU A 42 6.99 4.68 16.09
CA LEU A 42 6.03 3.60 16.37
C LEU A 42 4.58 4.04 16.13
N TYR A 43 4.24 5.28 16.49
CA TYR A 43 2.94 5.87 16.22
C TYR A 43 2.67 5.96 14.71
N ASP A 44 3.63 6.47 13.93
CA ASP A 44 3.51 6.56 12.47
C ASP A 44 3.34 5.16 11.84
N ILE A 45 4.11 4.16 12.27
CA ILE A 45 3.96 2.77 11.80
C ILE A 45 2.56 2.23 12.11
N ALA A 46 2.07 2.45 13.32
CA ALA A 46 0.78 1.94 13.78
C ALA A 46 -0.41 2.59 13.07
N GLU A 47 -0.35 3.90 12.85
CA GLU A 47 -1.48 4.69 12.36
C GLU A 47 -1.47 4.87 10.83
N ILE A 48 -0.32 4.70 10.18
CA ILE A 48 -0.15 4.93 8.75
C ILE A 48 0.24 3.63 8.04
N ASP A 49 1.39 3.05 8.38
CA ASP A 49 1.98 1.98 7.57
C ASP A 49 1.21 0.66 7.69
N ILE A 50 0.85 0.25 8.91
CA ILE A 50 0.05 -0.96 9.15
C ILE A 50 -1.32 -0.89 8.45
N PRO A 51 -2.16 0.16 8.65
CA PRO A 51 -3.45 0.22 8.00
C PRO A 51 -3.33 0.34 6.48
N LEU A 52 -2.36 1.10 5.96
CA LEU A 52 -2.14 1.21 4.53
C LEU A 52 -1.74 -0.13 3.91
N THR A 53 -0.81 -0.86 4.53
CA THR A 53 -0.37 -2.18 4.08
C THR A 53 -1.53 -3.18 4.07
N ARG A 54 -2.38 -3.17 5.10
CA ARG A 54 -3.58 -4.02 5.16
C ARG A 54 -4.53 -3.73 4.01
N ILE A 55 -4.82 -2.46 3.73
CA ILE A 55 -5.75 -2.07 2.66
C ILE A 55 -5.16 -2.43 1.29
N ILE A 56 -3.88 -2.16 1.04
CA ILE A 56 -3.18 -2.54 -0.21
C ILE A 56 -3.19 -4.06 -0.41
N THR A 57 -3.03 -4.82 0.67
CA THR A 57 -3.13 -6.28 0.63
C THR A 57 -4.53 -6.72 0.22
N GLN A 58 -5.58 -6.17 0.83
CA GLN A 58 -6.98 -6.47 0.46
C GLN A 58 -7.30 -6.06 -0.98
N MET A 59 -6.83 -4.90 -1.42
CA MET A 59 -6.92 -4.48 -2.83
C MET A 59 -6.28 -5.53 -3.76
N THR A 60 -5.11 -6.03 -3.41
CA THR A 60 -4.42 -7.06 -4.21
C THR A 60 -5.24 -8.35 -4.26
N VAL A 61 -5.81 -8.77 -3.14
CA VAL A 61 -6.73 -9.93 -3.09
C VAL A 61 -7.92 -9.72 -4.03
N HIS A 62 -8.61 -8.58 -3.97
CA HIS A 62 -9.72 -8.30 -4.88
C HIS A 62 -9.29 -8.30 -6.36
N GLN A 63 -8.10 -7.80 -6.68
CA GLN A 63 -7.58 -7.87 -8.05
C GLN A 63 -7.34 -9.32 -8.52
N LEU A 64 -6.83 -10.18 -7.65
CA LEU A 64 -6.58 -11.59 -7.96
C LEU A 64 -7.89 -12.36 -8.12
N GLU A 65 -8.85 -12.15 -7.21
CA GLU A 65 -10.18 -12.74 -7.33
C GLU A 65 -10.87 -12.28 -8.62
N LYS A 66 -10.76 -10.99 -8.97
CA LYS A 66 -11.28 -10.46 -10.25
C LYS A 66 -10.67 -11.18 -11.45
N ALA A 67 -9.35 -11.43 -11.44
CA ALA A 67 -8.68 -12.17 -12.51
C ALA A 67 -9.18 -13.63 -12.61
N VAL A 68 -9.37 -14.31 -11.48
CA VAL A 68 -9.93 -15.66 -11.44
C VAL A 68 -11.35 -15.70 -11.99
N TYR A 69 -12.21 -14.76 -11.58
CA TYR A 69 -13.58 -14.68 -12.11
C TYR A 69 -13.61 -14.34 -13.59
N PHE A 70 -12.68 -13.53 -14.07
CA PHE A 70 -12.52 -13.28 -15.50
C PHE A 70 -12.20 -14.54 -16.28
N GLU A 71 -11.21 -15.31 -15.85
CA GLU A 71 -10.84 -16.57 -16.50
C GLU A 71 -12.00 -17.56 -16.49
N ARG A 72 -12.74 -17.64 -15.38
CA ARG A 72 -13.97 -18.44 -15.30
C ARG A 72 -15.04 -17.97 -16.28
N ALA A 73 -15.25 -16.67 -16.41
CA ALA A 73 -16.19 -16.12 -17.39
C ALA A 73 -15.73 -16.47 -18.81
N MET A 74 -14.45 -16.25 -19.15
CA MET A 74 -13.91 -16.58 -20.48
C MET A 74 -14.01 -18.07 -20.80
N ARG A 75 -13.77 -18.95 -19.82
CA ARG A 75 -13.95 -20.39 -19.97
C ARG A 75 -15.39 -20.76 -20.29
N ASN A 76 -16.35 -20.22 -19.55
CA ASN A 76 -17.77 -20.47 -19.80
C ASN A 76 -18.24 -19.86 -21.13
N ALA A 77 -17.67 -18.72 -21.53
CA ALA A 77 -17.95 -18.10 -22.82
C ALA A 77 -17.57 -18.99 -24.02
N ALA A 78 -16.54 -19.83 -23.89
CA ALA A 78 -16.16 -20.79 -24.94
C ALA A 78 -17.22 -21.87 -25.19
N PHE A 79 -18.05 -22.18 -24.19
CA PHE A 79 -19.14 -23.16 -24.31
C PHE A 79 -20.48 -22.53 -24.74
N LEU A 80 -20.51 -21.23 -25.03
CA LEU A 80 -21.71 -20.53 -25.52
C LEU A 80 -21.92 -20.68 -27.04
N THR A 81 -21.27 -21.66 -27.69
CA THR A 81 -21.40 -21.95 -29.13
C THR A 81 -22.84 -22.25 -29.55
N ASP A 82 -23.65 -22.79 -28.65
CA ASP A 82 -25.09 -22.97 -28.84
C ASP A 82 -25.81 -22.34 -27.65
N PHE A 83 -26.44 -21.19 -27.85
CA PHE A 83 -27.01 -20.32 -26.80
C PHE A 83 -28.17 -20.96 -25.99
N GLN A 84 -28.44 -22.25 -26.20
CA GLN A 84 -29.39 -23.07 -25.43
C GLN A 84 -28.77 -23.72 -24.19
N ASN A 85 -27.45 -23.65 -24.00
CA ASN A 85 -26.80 -24.13 -22.78
C ASN A 85 -26.99 -23.14 -21.62
N HIS A 86 -28.18 -23.17 -21.02
CA HIS A 86 -28.57 -22.31 -19.89
C HIS A 86 -27.54 -22.35 -18.75
N THR A 87 -27.02 -23.52 -18.41
CA THR A 87 -26.02 -23.70 -17.35
C THR A 87 -24.72 -22.94 -17.62
N ALA A 88 -24.23 -22.97 -18.87
CA ALA A 88 -23.02 -22.23 -19.27
C ALA A 88 -23.27 -20.71 -19.26
N ARG A 89 -24.47 -20.28 -19.66
CA ARG A 89 -24.86 -18.86 -19.66
C ARG A 89 -24.98 -18.30 -18.23
N ASP A 90 -25.59 -19.05 -17.32
CA ASP A 90 -25.71 -18.67 -15.92
C ASP A 90 -24.34 -18.61 -15.24
N SER A 91 -23.48 -19.60 -15.51
CA SER A 91 -22.10 -19.63 -15.00
C SER A 91 -21.26 -18.46 -15.53
N PHE A 92 -21.44 -18.08 -16.81
CA PHE A 92 -20.81 -16.89 -17.38
C PHE A 92 -21.28 -15.60 -16.70
N ASN A 93 -22.61 -15.42 -16.56
CA ASN A 93 -23.19 -14.23 -15.95
C ASN A 93 -22.78 -14.09 -14.48
N SER A 94 -22.81 -15.18 -13.70
CA SER A 94 -22.38 -15.20 -12.31
C SER A 94 -20.89 -14.84 -12.15
N ALA A 95 -20.03 -15.37 -13.03
CA ALA A 95 -18.61 -15.03 -13.02
C ALA A 95 -18.38 -13.55 -13.42
N LYS A 96 -19.13 -13.03 -14.39
CA LYS A 96 -19.11 -11.61 -14.79
C LYS A 96 -19.54 -10.70 -13.64
N GLU A 97 -20.63 -11.01 -12.95
CA GLU A 97 -21.10 -10.25 -11.79
C GLU A 97 -20.08 -10.26 -10.64
N SER A 98 -19.50 -11.43 -10.37
CA SER A 98 -18.43 -11.57 -9.37
C SER A 98 -17.23 -10.69 -9.72
N CYS A 99 -16.84 -10.67 -11.01
CA CYS A 99 -15.77 -9.82 -11.51
C CYS A 99 -16.05 -8.32 -11.27
N VAL A 100 -17.27 -7.86 -11.57
CA VAL A 100 -17.71 -6.48 -11.33
C VAL A 100 -17.72 -6.16 -9.83
N LYS A 101 -18.20 -7.08 -8.99
CA LYS A 101 -18.20 -6.95 -7.53
C LYS A 101 -16.78 -6.75 -6.99
N GLN A 102 -15.83 -7.56 -7.43
CA GLN A 102 -14.43 -7.44 -6.99
C GLN A 102 -13.78 -6.14 -7.46
N GLY A 103 -14.10 -5.65 -8.66
CA GLY A 103 -13.65 -4.33 -9.13
C GLY A 103 -14.16 -3.18 -8.26
N ARG A 104 -15.43 -3.23 -7.84
CA ARG A 104 -16.00 -2.25 -6.90
C ARG A 104 -15.31 -2.30 -5.53
N LEU A 105 -15.11 -3.48 -4.94
CA LEU A 105 -14.41 -3.62 -3.66
C LEU A 105 -12.96 -3.12 -3.73
N PHE A 106 -12.29 -3.36 -4.85
CA PHE A 106 -10.97 -2.76 -5.11
C PHE A 106 -11.02 -1.23 -5.09
N ASN A 107 -11.97 -0.61 -5.79
CA ASN A 107 -12.10 0.84 -5.86
C ASN A 107 -12.46 1.46 -4.50
N GLU A 108 -13.35 0.82 -3.73
CA GLU A 108 -13.67 1.26 -2.36
C GLU A 108 -12.44 1.23 -1.45
N ASN A 109 -11.63 0.17 -1.53
CA ASN A 109 -10.41 0.08 -0.74
C ASN A 109 -9.31 1.03 -1.24
N LEU A 110 -9.24 1.29 -2.55
CA LEU A 110 -8.33 2.28 -3.10
C LEU A 110 -8.65 3.70 -2.59
N GLU A 111 -9.93 4.07 -2.52
CA GLU A 111 -10.36 5.35 -1.95
C GLU A 111 -9.96 5.44 -0.46
N LYS A 112 -10.18 4.38 0.32
CA LYS A 112 -9.73 4.32 1.72
C LYS A 112 -8.21 4.44 1.84
N ALA A 113 -7.45 3.79 0.97
CA ALA A 113 -5.99 3.86 0.95
C ALA A 113 -5.49 5.28 0.65
N MET A 114 -6.18 6.03 -0.20
CA MET A 114 -5.81 7.42 -0.53
C MET A 114 -6.06 8.40 0.62
N LYS A 115 -7.11 8.16 1.44
CA LYS A 115 -7.43 9.02 2.59
C LYS A 115 -6.35 9.05 3.66
N ILE A 116 -5.60 7.95 3.83
CA ILE A 116 -4.52 7.85 4.84
C ILE A 116 -3.39 8.87 4.57
N PRO A 117 -2.69 8.85 3.42
CA PRO A 117 -1.65 9.84 3.11
C PRO A 117 -2.23 11.25 2.95
N GLU A 118 -3.48 11.41 2.49
CA GLU A 118 -4.14 12.73 2.44
C GLU A 118 -4.27 13.36 3.83
N HIS A 119 -4.72 12.58 4.82
CA HIS A 119 -4.80 13.05 6.21
C HIS A 119 -3.41 13.30 6.81
N ALA A 120 -2.44 12.42 6.52
CA ALA A 120 -1.07 12.59 6.99
C ALA A 120 -0.39 13.85 6.41
N LEU A 121 -0.66 14.19 5.13
CA LEU A 121 -0.17 15.41 4.48
C LEU A 121 -0.64 16.70 5.16
N GLN A 122 -1.88 16.74 5.64
CA GLN A 122 -2.43 17.91 6.33
C GLN A 122 -1.71 18.21 7.65
N ASN A 123 -1.24 17.15 8.33
CA ASN A 123 -0.64 17.24 9.65
C ASN A 123 0.90 17.19 9.63
N ALA A 124 1.50 16.87 8.48
CA ALA A 124 2.95 16.74 8.35
C ALA A 124 3.68 18.08 8.56
N LYS A 125 4.54 18.11 9.59
CA LYS A 125 5.38 19.27 9.96
C LYS A 125 6.74 19.29 9.27
N ASN A 126 7.24 18.13 8.84
CA ASN A 126 8.53 17.99 8.16
C ASN A 126 8.33 17.88 6.64
N LEU A 127 9.19 18.56 5.88
CA LEU A 127 9.23 18.51 4.42
C LEU A 127 9.46 17.08 3.89
N GLN A 128 10.32 16.29 4.55
CA GLN A 128 10.61 14.92 4.14
C GLN A 128 9.37 14.02 4.24
N ALA A 129 8.65 14.09 5.35
CA ALA A 129 7.40 13.33 5.55
C ALA A 129 6.32 13.74 4.53
N ARG A 130 6.20 15.04 4.24
CA ARG A 130 5.29 15.53 3.18
C ARG A 130 5.62 14.93 1.82
N GLN A 131 6.90 14.86 1.45
CA GLN A 131 7.30 14.29 0.17
C GLN A 131 6.95 12.79 0.10
N GLN A 132 7.22 12.03 1.16
CA GLN A 132 6.88 10.60 1.21
C GLN A 132 5.39 10.34 1.03
N PHE A 133 4.53 11.06 1.76
CA PHE A 133 3.07 10.89 1.61
C PHE A 133 2.57 11.31 0.24
N LYS A 134 3.18 12.34 -0.37
CA LYS A 134 2.88 12.74 -1.74
C LYS A 134 3.24 11.64 -2.74
N ASP A 135 4.42 11.05 -2.60
CA ASP A 135 4.87 9.95 -3.48
C ASP A 135 3.94 8.73 -3.38
N ILE A 136 3.49 8.39 -2.17
CA ILE A 136 2.50 7.32 -1.93
C ILE A 136 1.18 7.66 -2.63
N LEU A 137 0.67 8.88 -2.46
CA LEU A 137 -0.59 9.31 -3.06
C LEU A 137 -0.52 9.29 -4.59
N ASP A 138 0.59 9.74 -5.18
CA ASP A 138 0.80 9.72 -6.62
C ASP A 138 0.91 8.28 -7.16
N ALA A 139 1.53 7.37 -6.41
CA ALA A 139 1.54 5.95 -6.73
C ALA A 139 0.13 5.34 -6.72
N LEU A 140 -0.68 5.63 -5.70
CA LEU A 140 -2.08 5.18 -5.62
C LEU A 140 -2.94 5.72 -6.78
N LYS A 141 -2.75 6.99 -7.16
CA LYS A 141 -3.42 7.57 -8.34
C LYS A 141 -3.01 6.88 -9.63
N SER A 142 -1.72 6.55 -9.78
CA SER A 142 -1.25 5.78 -10.94
C SER A 142 -1.90 4.40 -10.99
N ILE A 143 -2.02 3.71 -9.85
CA ILE A 143 -2.72 2.43 -9.75
C ILE A 143 -4.18 2.57 -10.16
N ASN A 144 -4.87 3.62 -9.70
CA ASN A 144 -6.26 3.90 -10.08
C ASN A 144 -6.43 3.98 -11.61
N LYS A 145 -5.55 4.77 -12.25
CA LYS A 145 -5.57 4.96 -13.70
C LYS A 145 -5.33 3.65 -14.45
N GLU A 146 -4.32 2.87 -14.04
CA GLU A 146 -4.03 1.57 -14.65
C GLU A 146 -5.19 0.58 -14.47
N HIS A 147 -5.78 0.52 -13.29
CA HIS A 147 -6.93 -0.34 -12.99
C HIS A 147 -8.14 -0.01 -13.86
N HIS A 148 -8.45 1.28 -13.99
CA HIS A 148 -9.58 1.74 -14.80
C HIS A 148 -9.42 1.39 -16.29
N GLU A 149 -8.21 1.43 -16.82
CA GLU A 149 -7.95 0.99 -18.20
C GLU A 149 -8.08 -0.52 -18.39
N VAL A 150 -7.77 -1.32 -17.37
CA VAL A 150 -8.03 -2.77 -17.38
C VAL A 150 -9.53 -3.04 -17.33
N ASP A 151 -10.28 -2.33 -16.49
CA ASP A 151 -11.74 -2.48 -16.38
C ASP A 151 -12.46 -2.14 -17.68
N LYS A 152 -12.05 -1.06 -18.36
CA LYS A 152 -12.58 -0.73 -19.69
C LYS A 152 -12.39 -1.86 -20.69
N LYS A 153 -11.19 -2.44 -20.76
CA LYS A 153 -10.88 -3.54 -21.68
C LYS A 153 -11.71 -4.77 -21.36
N MET A 154 -11.81 -5.10 -20.08
CA MET A 154 -12.57 -6.24 -19.59
C MET A 154 -14.07 -6.10 -19.87
N LYS A 155 -14.64 -4.91 -19.64
CA LYS A 155 -16.03 -4.58 -19.98
C LYS A 155 -16.28 -4.76 -21.47
N LYS A 156 -15.38 -4.26 -22.33
CA LYS A 156 -15.48 -4.42 -23.79
C LYS A 156 -15.48 -5.89 -24.21
N VAL A 157 -14.68 -6.74 -23.56
CA VAL A 157 -14.67 -8.19 -23.82
C VAL A 157 -16.02 -8.81 -23.46
N PHE A 158 -16.58 -8.49 -22.29
CA PHE A 158 -17.91 -8.98 -21.91
C PHE A 158 -19.00 -8.52 -22.87
N GLU A 159 -18.98 -7.26 -23.31
CA GLU A 159 -19.93 -6.71 -24.29
C GLU A 159 -19.85 -7.45 -25.64
N MET A 160 -18.63 -7.80 -26.11
CA MET A 160 -18.45 -8.57 -27.35
C MET A 160 -19.03 -9.98 -27.25
N ILE A 161 -18.83 -10.65 -26.10
CA ILE A 161 -19.37 -11.98 -25.83
C ILE A 161 -20.90 -11.93 -25.78
N ASP A 162 -21.47 -10.94 -25.09
CA ASP A 162 -22.92 -10.74 -25.01
C ASP A 162 -23.55 -10.41 -26.37
N ALA A 163 -22.85 -9.63 -27.21
CA ALA A 163 -23.28 -9.29 -28.57
C ALA A 163 -23.06 -10.42 -29.60
N LYS A 164 -22.63 -11.62 -29.18
CA LYS A 164 -22.31 -12.78 -30.03
C LYS A 164 -21.24 -12.52 -31.10
N LYS A 165 -20.45 -11.44 -30.98
CA LYS A 165 -19.37 -11.08 -31.91
C LYS A 165 -18.06 -11.75 -31.47
N LEU A 166 -17.99 -13.07 -31.56
CA LEU A 166 -16.82 -13.85 -31.14
C LEU A 166 -15.76 -14.05 -32.24
N THR A 167 -16.04 -13.67 -33.49
CA THR A 167 -15.23 -13.96 -34.69
C THR A 167 -13.92 -13.16 -34.83
N GLY A 168 -13.40 -12.56 -33.76
CA GLY A 168 -12.16 -11.78 -33.79
C GLY A 168 -11.37 -11.72 -32.50
N LEU A 169 -11.66 -12.59 -31.51
CA LEU A 169 -10.94 -12.59 -30.23
C LEU A 169 -9.56 -13.25 -30.38
N ASN A 170 -8.58 -12.49 -30.91
CA ASN A 170 -7.18 -12.76 -30.63
C ASN A 170 -6.91 -12.36 -29.17
N ILE A 171 -7.27 -13.23 -28.23
CA ILE A 171 -6.97 -13.06 -26.81
C ILE A 171 -5.47 -13.29 -26.65
N LYS A 172 -4.66 -12.28 -26.97
CA LYS A 172 -3.32 -12.21 -26.38
C LYS A 172 -3.53 -12.28 -24.87
N PRO A 173 -2.86 -13.19 -24.15
CA PRO A 173 -3.00 -13.28 -22.71
C PRO A 173 -2.76 -11.88 -22.15
N ILE A 174 -3.76 -11.33 -21.47
CA ILE A 174 -3.61 -10.11 -20.69
C ILE A 174 -2.61 -10.49 -19.60
N LYS A 175 -1.32 -10.34 -19.89
CA LYS A 175 -0.27 -10.46 -18.90
C LYS A 175 -0.63 -9.45 -17.83
N LEU A 176 -1.12 -9.92 -16.69
CA LEU A 176 -1.33 -9.17 -15.46
C LEU A 176 0.03 -8.64 -15.00
N LYS A 177 0.54 -7.61 -15.67
CA LYS A 177 1.74 -6.86 -15.28
C LYS A 177 1.56 -6.15 -13.93
N MET A 178 0.36 -6.15 -13.36
CA MET A 178 0.02 -5.46 -12.11
C MET A 178 0.62 -6.09 -10.85
N GLN A 179 0.89 -7.41 -10.82
CA GLN A 179 1.52 -8.03 -9.63
C GLN A 179 2.93 -7.48 -9.32
N LYS A 180 3.68 -7.05 -10.34
CA LYS A 180 5.06 -6.59 -10.14
C LYS A 180 5.16 -5.21 -9.49
N LYS A 181 4.19 -4.29 -9.71
CA LYS A 181 4.26 -2.92 -9.17
C LYS A 181 3.80 -2.83 -7.71
N THR A 182 2.74 -3.55 -7.34
CA THR A 182 2.25 -3.53 -5.94
C THR A 182 3.28 -4.11 -4.97
N CYS A 183 4.01 -5.15 -5.39
CA CYS A 183 5.13 -5.70 -4.64
C CYS A 183 6.33 -4.73 -4.59
N PHE A 184 6.58 -3.98 -5.68
CA PHE A 184 7.68 -3.00 -5.72
C PHE A 184 7.45 -1.79 -4.79
N ILE A 185 6.19 -1.38 -4.57
CA ILE A 185 5.85 -0.32 -3.61
C ILE A 185 6.13 -0.78 -2.17
N LEU A 186 5.85 -2.05 -1.86
CA LEU A 186 6.17 -2.63 -0.55
C LEU A 186 7.69 -2.79 -0.34
N LEU A 187 8.45 -3.09 -1.40
CA LEU A 187 9.90 -3.29 -1.31
C LEU A 187 10.72 -2.00 -1.31
N LYS A 188 10.16 -0.85 -1.72
CA LYS A 188 10.87 0.44 -1.71
C LYS A 188 10.86 1.14 -0.35
N ASN A 189 10.07 0.62 0.60
CA ASN A 189 9.87 1.16 1.94
C ASN A 189 10.51 0.29 3.05
N TYR A 190 11.40 -0.64 2.69
CA TYR A 190 12.30 -1.35 3.61
C TYR A 190 13.75 -1.07 3.25
#